data_AF-C6XMP5-F1
#
_entry.id   AF-C6XMP5-F1
#
_cell.length_a   1.000
_cell.length_b   1.000
_cell.length_c   1.000
_cell.angle_alpha   90.00
_cell.angle_beta   90.00
_cell.angle_gamma   90.00
#
_symmetry.space_group_name_H-M   'P 1'
#
loop_
_entity.id
_entity.type
_entity.pdbx_description
1 polymer ?
#
loop_
_entity_poly.entity_id
_entity_poly.type
_entity_poly.pdbx_seq_one_letter_code
_entity_poly.pdbx_strand_id
1 'polypeptide(L)'
;MKKIRIREFERYIFRNPTSDLHMLRQIEIEMTRHQCDGTLEMSTKATQLRTNQLKQYRENRAAALFTYGMSIVQGHDIFYAPVEDQDFDFITTWTNQDTQHYCTVQLKELVPESLNPNSTIEELLEKLGKYGDSRDLTIAIQINRAGNWNPNSLKLSRKLPLNGIWFFHASAEDQSKFIIWGDWLNDEPCVGLEFDYPKPLGILF
;
A
#
# COMPACT_ATOMS: atom_id res chain seq x y z
N MET A 1 18.20 -11.12 -3.09
CA MET A 1 18.54 -10.00 -4.01
C MET A 1 20.00 -10.00 -4.50
N LYS A 2 20.22 -9.78 -5.80
CA LYS A 2 21.56 -9.73 -6.43
C LYS A 2 22.30 -8.41 -6.12
N LYS A 3 23.63 -8.46 -5.91
CA LYS A 3 24.47 -7.29 -5.57
C LYS A 3 24.34 -6.08 -6.53
N ILE A 4 24.17 -6.33 -7.83
CA ILE A 4 24.00 -5.25 -8.82
C ILE A 4 22.72 -4.46 -8.55
N ARG A 5 21.63 -5.14 -8.21
CA ARG A 5 20.32 -4.54 -7.93
C ARG A 5 20.36 -3.71 -6.64
N ILE A 6 21.11 -4.17 -5.63
CA ILE A 6 21.33 -3.40 -4.39
C ILE A 6 22.02 -2.06 -4.69
N ARG A 7 23.11 -2.08 -5.48
CA ARG A 7 23.84 -0.85 -5.87
C ARG A 7 23.00 0.13 -6.69
N GLU A 8 22.04 -0.40 -7.45
CA GLU A 8 21.08 0.42 -8.17
C GLU A 8 20.12 1.09 -7.17
N PHE A 9 19.59 0.32 -6.22
CA PHE A 9 18.63 0.79 -5.23
C PHE A 9 19.21 1.84 -4.29
N GLU A 10 20.49 1.74 -3.95
CA GLU A 10 21.24 2.74 -3.17
C GLU A 10 21.20 4.16 -3.78
N ARG A 11 20.87 4.30 -5.07
CA ARG A 11 20.83 5.59 -5.77
C ARG A 11 19.47 6.27 -5.70
N TYR A 12 18.43 5.56 -5.26
CA TYR A 12 17.08 6.12 -5.21
C TYR A 12 16.87 7.00 -3.98
N ILE A 13 15.96 7.97 -4.12
CA ILE A 13 15.55 8.84 -3.02
C ILE A 13 14.41 8.14 -2.28
N PHE A 14 14.72 7.66 -1.09
CA PHE A 14 13.75 7.07 -0.18
C PHE A 14 13.04 8.15 0.64
N ARG A 15 11.73 8.04 0.74
CA ARG A 15 10.83 8.99 1.39
C ARG A 15 10.28 8.39 2.66
N ASN A 16 10.02 9.25 3.63
CA ASN A 16 9.33 8.88 4.84
C ASN A 16 7.81 8.79 4.54
N PRO A 17 7.17 7.62 4.72
CA PRO A 17 5.75 7.47 4.41
C PRO A 17 4.86 8.35 5.29
N THR A 18 5.23 8.58 6.55
CA THR A 18 4.49 9.45 7.48
C THR A 18 4.43 10.88 6.95
N SER A 19 5.56 11.42 6.49
CA SER A 19 5.64 12.78 5.93
C SER A 19 4.79 12.94 4.67
N ASP A 20 4.86 11.98 3.75
CA ASP A 20 4.08 12.01 2.50
C ASP A 20 2.57 11.87 2.79
N LEU A 21 2.18 11.00 3.73
CA LEU A 21 0.79 10.84 4.17
C LEU A 21 0.25 12.11 4.85
N HIS A 22 1.05 12.78 5.69
CA HIS A 22 0.65 14.06 6.27
C HIS A 22 0.32 15.10 5.20
N MET A 23 1.22 15.27 4.23
CA MET A 23 1.02 16.20 3.12
C MET A 23 -0.23 15.86 2.32
N LEU A 24 -0.43 14.58 1.99
CA LEU A 24 -1.63 14.13 1.27
C LEU A 24 -2.91 14.42 2.05
N ARG A 25 -2.92 14.21 3.37
CA ARG A 25 -4.09 14.52 4.20
C ARG A 25 -4.40 16.01 4.23
N GLN A 26 -3.39 16.88 4.29
CA GLN A 26 -3.60 18.33 4.23
C GLN A 26 -4.23 18.74 2.89
N ILE A 27 -3.77 18.16 1.79
CA ILE A 27 -4.37 18.38 0.46
C ILE A 27 -5.82 17.91 0.43
N GLU A 28 -6.12 16.71 0.96
CA GLU A 28 -7.49 16.20 1.05
C GLU A 28 -8.42 17.15 1.83
N ILE A 29 -7.96 17.66 2.99
CA ILE A 29 -8.73 18.61 3.83
C ILE A 29 -8.99 19.91 3.08
N GLU A 30 -7.97 20.50 2.45
CA GLU A 30 -8.11 21.74 1.70
C GLU A 30 -9.04 21.57 0.49
N MET A 31 -8.93 20.45 -0.23
CA MET A 31 -9.84 20.11 -1.32
C MET A 31 -11.29 20.02 -0.84
N THR A 32 -11.53 19.32 0.28
CA THR A 32 -12.88 19.23 0.87
C THR A 32 -13.39 20.61 1.29
N ARG A 33 -12.56 21.45 1.91
CA ARG A 33 -12.94 22.83 2.28
C ARG A 33 -13.38 23.62 1.05
N HIS A 34 -12.56 23.64 0.00
CA HIS A 34 -12.88 24.38 -1.22
C HIS A 34 -14.16 23.87 -1.91
N GLN A 35 -14.44 22.57 -1.84
CA GLN A 35 -15.69 21.97 -2.33
C GLN A 35 -16.90 22.42 -1.50
N CYS A 36 -16.81 22.38 -0.17
CA CYS A 36 -17.88 22.84 0.72
C CYS A 36 -18.18 24.33 0.54
N ASP A 37 -17.14 25.13 0.29
CA ASP A 37 -17.26 26.57 0.05
C ASP A 37 -17.71 26.91 -1.38
N GLY A 38 -17.91 25.92 -2.26
CA GLY A 38 -18.32 26.09 -3.65
C GLY A 38 -17.25 26.73 -4.56
N THR A 39 -16.01 26.82 -4.08
CA THR A 39 -14.89 27.44 -4.81
C THR A 39 -14.14 26.47 -5.71
N LEU A 40 -14.43 25.17 -5.61
CA LEU A 40 -13.84 24.12 -6.42
C LEU A 40 -14.91 23.11 -6.85
N GLU A 41 -15.26 23.11 -8.14
CA GLU A 41 -16.06 22.05 -8.73
C GLU A 41 -15.17 20.91 -9.20
N MET A 42 -15.40 19.71 -8.68
CA MET A 42 -14.65 18.52 -9.06
C MET A 42 -15.58 17.32 -9.19
N SER A 43 -15.35 16.52 -10.24
CA SER A 43 -16.04 15.24 -10.39
C SER A 43 -15.64 14.26 -9.28
N THR A 44 -16.54 13.35 -8.91
CA THR A 44 -16.27 12.26 -7.95
C THR A 44 -15.02 11.45 -8.33
N LYS A 45 -14.77 11.24 -9.63
CA LYS A 45 -13.57 10.53 -10.12
C LYS A 45 -12.29 11.29 -9.79
N ALA A 46 -12.29 12.61 -9.90
CA ALA A 46 -11.13 13.43 -9.56
C ALA A 46 -10.89 13.45 -8.04
N THR A 47 -11.95 13.55 -7.23
CA THR A 47 -11.85 13.46 -5.75
C THR A 47 -11.29 12.11 -5.29
N GLN A 48 -11.62 11.02 -5.98
CA GLN A 48 -11.10 9.68 -5.70
C GLN A 48 -9.75 9.37 -6.37
N LEU A 49 -9.09 10.35 -7.00
CA LEU A 49 -7.84 10.18 -7.74
C LEU A 49 -7.94 9.09 -8.83
N ARG A 50 -9.10 8.95 -9.47
CA ARG A 50 -9.42 7.93 -10.48
C ARG A 50 -9.35 8.40 -11.93
N THR A 51 -8.83 9.59 -12.16
CA THR A 51 -8.46 10.03 -13.51
C THR A 51 -7.06 9.55 -13.84
N ASN A 52 -6.74 9.38 -15.13
CA ASN A 52 -5.40 8.93 -15.56
C ASN A 52 -4.30 9.88 -15.07
N GLN A 53 -4.57 11.19 -15.06
CA GLN A 53 -3.65 12.22 -14.56
C GLN A 53 -3.37 12.09 -13.06
N LEU A 54 -4.30 11.50 -12.30
CA LEU A 54 -4.18 11.35 -10.84
C LEU A 54 -3.76 9.94 -10.40
N LYS A 55 -3.58 9.01 -11.36
CA LYS A 55 -3.20 7.62 -11.11
C LYS A 55 -1.94 7.53 -10.25
N GLN A 56 -0.90 8.28 -10.60
CA GLN A 56 0.37 8.27 -9.89
C GLN A 56 0.24 8.72 -8.43
N TYR A 57 -0.60 9.72 -8.15
CA TYR A 57 -0.85 10.16 -6.77
C TYR A 57 -1.59 9.09 -5.97
N ARG A 58 -2.56 8.41 -6.59
CA ARG A 58 -3.27 7.29 -5.96
C ARG A 58 -2.32 6.14 -5.60
N GLU A 59 -1.44 5.76 -6.54
CA GLU A 59 -0.46 4.69 -6.34
C GLU A 59 0.59 5.07 -5.29
N ASN A 60 1.08 6.30 -5.31
CA ASN A 60 1.99 6.82 -4.28
C ASN A 60 1.35 6.81 -2.88
N ARG A 61 0.06 7.19 -2.77
CA ARG A 61 -0.68 7.11 -1.50
C ARG A 61 -0.79 5.68 -1.00
N ALA A 62 -1.10 4.73 -1.89
CA ALA A 62 -1.17 3.31 -1.54
C ALA A 62 0.20 2.75 -1.11
N ALA A 63 1.28 3.11 -1.81
CA ALA A 63 2.65 2.75 -1.44
C ALA A 63 3.02 3.29 -0.06
N ALA A 64 2.70 4.57 0.22
CA ALA A 64 2.99 5.19 1.51
C ALA A 64 2.19 4.54 2.64
N LEU A 65 0.88 4.30 2.45
CA LEU A 65 0.01 3.62 3.42
C LEU A 65 0.53 2.22 3.75
N PHE A 66 0.87 1.44 2.72
CA PHE A 66 1.45 0.12 2.91
C PHE A 66 2.78 0.20 3.67
N THR A 67 3.69 1.09 3.27
CA THR A 67 5.01 1.21 3.90
C THR A 67 4.90 1.62 5.36
N TYR A 68 4.00 2.55 5.69
CA TYR A 68 3.73 2.94 7.06
C TYR A 68 3.16 1.77 7.88
N GLY A 69 2.14 1.08 7.36
CA GLY A 69 1.58 -0.11 8.01
C GLY A 69 2.64 -1.21 8.22
N MET A 70 3.48 -1.46 7.22
CA MET A 70 4.57 -2.43 7.29
C MET A 70 5.59 -2.05 8.38
N SER A 71 5.88 -0.75 8.53
CA SER A 71 6.76 -0.25 9.60
C SER A 71 6.20 -0.58 10.99
N ILE A 72 4.88 -0.44 11.17
CA ILE A 72 4.21 -0.75 12.43
C ILE A 72 4.26 -2.26 12.72
N VAL A 73 3.98 -3.10 11.73
CA VAL A 73 4.02 -4.56 11.88
C VAL A 73 5.44 -5.04 12.21
N GLN A 74 6.45 -4.47 11.56
CA GLN A 74 7.86 -4.86 11.74
C GLN A 74 8.52 -4.22 12.97
N GLY A 75 7.91 -3.16 13.53
CA GLY A 75 8.41 -2.47 14.72
C GLY A 75 9.64 -1.58 14.48
N HIS A 76 9.89 -1.17 13.23
CA HIS A 76 11.00 -0.27 12.88
C HIS A 76 10.64 0.60 11.67
N ASP A 77 11.34 1.71 11.50
CA ASP A 77 11.10 2.63 10.39
C ASP A 77 11.38 1.97 9.04
N ILE A 78 10.43 2.12 8.11
CA ILE A 78 10.57 1.69 6.71
C ILE A 78 10.29 2.89 5.81
N PHE A 79 11.18 3.10 4.84
CA PHE A 79 11.10 4.15 3.85
C PHE A 79 10.78 3.55 2.47
N TYR A 80 10.30 4.37 1.54
CA TYR A 80 9.97 3.89 0.20
C TYR A 80 10.44 4.83 -0.91
N ALA A 81 10.73 4.26 -2.09
CA ALA A 81 11.05 4.99 -3.30
C ALA A 81 10.05 4.62 -4.40
N PRO A 82 9.24 5.58 -4.91
CA PRO A 82 8.28 5.32 -5.99
C PRO A 82 9.00 5.24 -7.33
N VAL A 83 9.59 4.08 -7.60
CA VAL A 83 10.28 3.75 -8.84
C VAL A 83 9.56 2.57 -9.47
N GLU A 84 8.96 2.80 -10.63
CA GLU A 84 8.28 1.78 -11.42
C GLU A 84 9.29 1.07 -12.32
N ASP A 85 9.30 -0.25 -12.26
CA ASP A 85 10.02 -1.15 -13.16
C ASP A 85 9.04 -2.23 -13.64
N GLN A 86 9.45 -3.08 -14.58
CA GLN A 86 8.63 -4.12 -15.18
C GLN A 86 7.97 -5.06 -14.13
N ASP A 87 8.63 -5.26 -12.99
CA ASP A 87 8.25 -6.27 -12.00
C ASP A 87 7.72 -5.68 -10.68
N PHE A 88 7.85 -4.37 -10.45
CA PHE A 88 7.48 -3.73 -9.18
C PHE A 88 7.09 -2.26 -9.38
N ASP A 89 6.22 -1.74 -8.51
CA ASP A 89 5.76 -0.35 -8.57
C ASP A 89 6.58 0.58 -7.66
N PHE A 90 7.20 0.03 -6.61
CA PHE A 90 8.08 0.78 -5.70
C PHE A 90 9.02 -0.16 -4.93
N ILE A 91 9.98 0.43 -4.21
CA ILE A 91 10.92 -0.28 -3.36
C ILE A 91 10.77 0.24 -1.93
N THR A 92 10.78 -0.66 -0.94
CA THR A 92 10.93 -0.30 0.47
C THR A 92 12.33 -0.59 0.97
N THR A 93 12.75 0.15 1.99
CA THR A 93 14.06 -0.02 2.61
C THR A 93 14.03 0.27 4.10
N TRP A 94 14.86 -0.44 4.85
CA TRP A 94 15.01 -0.28 6.29
C TRP A 94 16.41 -0.73 6.71
N THR A 95 16.83 -0.31 7.90
CA THR A 95 18.08 -0.76 8.52
C THR A 95 17.75 -1.68 9.69
N ASN A 96 18.36 -2.86 9.73
CA ASN A 96 18.28 -3.77 10.86
C ASN A 96 19.69 -4.24 11.22
N GLN A 97 20.11 -4.07 12.48
CA GLN A 97 21.46 -4.45 12.95
C GLN A 97 22.58 -3.97 12.00
N ASP A 98 22.57 -2.67 11.68
CA ASP A 98 23.52 -2.00 10.76
C ASP A 98 23.53 -2.54 9.31
N THR A 99 22.59 -3.42 8.96
CA THR A 99 22.44 -3.94 7.60
C THR A 99 21.28 -3.24 6.91
N GLN A 100 21.54 -2.68 5.73
CA GLN A 100 20.50 -2.13 4.87
C GLN A 100 19.76 -3.25 4.14
N HIS A 101 18.44 -3.25 4.25
CA HIS A 101 17.56 -4.19 3.56
C HIS A 101 16.72 -3.47 2.50
N TYR A 102 16.37 -4.21 1.45
CA TYR A 102 15.51 -3.73 0.38
C TYR A 102 14.47 -4.78 0.04
N CYS A 103 13.26 -4.33 -0.28
CA CYS A 103 12.19 -5.17 -0.77
C CYS A 103 11.50 -4.50 -1.95
N THR A 104 11.38 -5.21 -3.07
CA THR A 104 10.60 -4.74 -4.22
C THR A 104 9.13 -5.04 -3.95
N VAL A 105 8.25 -4.07 -4.24
CA VAL A 105 6.82 -4.21 -3.97
C VAL A 105 6.02 -3.89 -5.21
N GLN A 106 5.10 -4.79 -5.55
CA GLN A 106 4.06 -4.56 -6.54
C GLN A 106 2.73 -4.31 -5.83
N LEU A 107 2.09 -3.18 -6.15
CA LEU A 107 0.74 -2.85 -5.74
C LEU A 107 -0.29 -3.58 -6.60
N LYS A 108 -1.33 -4.05 -5.92
CA LYS A 108 -2.58 -4.50 -6.53
C LYS A 108 -3.74 -3.93 -5.74
N GLU A 109 -4.89 -3.77 -6.39
CA GLU A 109 -6.11 -3.26 -5.76
C GLU A 109 -7.23 -4.26 -6.03
N LEU A 110 -7.90 -4.72 -4.96
CA LEU A 110 -9.26 -5.21 -5.09
C LEU A 110 -10.17 -3.98 -5.13
N VAL A 111 -10.57 -3.61 -6.35
CA VAL A 111 -11.31 -2.38 -6.60
C VAL A 111 -12.69 -2.37 -5.90
N PRO A 112 -13.27 -1.18 -5.64
CA PRO A 112 -14.62 -1.03 -5.14
C PRO A 112 -15.64 -1.73 -6.01
N GLU A 113 -16.67 -2.24 -5.35
CA GLU A 113 -17.80 -2.88 -6.01
C GLU A 113 -18.49 -1.95 -7.01
N SER A 114 -18.54 -0.65 -6.71
CA SER A 114 -19.07 0.36 -7.63
C SER A 114 -18.28 0.50 -8.94
N LEU A 115 -17.01 0.08 -8.97
CA LEU A 115 -16.19 0.08 -10.17
C LEU A 115 -16.23 -1.28 -10.89
N ASN A 116 -16.10 -2.37 -10.15
CA ASN A 116 -16.25 -3.72 -10.68
C ASN A 116 -16.72 -4.66 -9.55
N PRO A 117 -18.02 -5.03 -9.52
CA PRO A 117 -18.55 -5.92 -8.47
C PRO A 117 -18.02 -7.35 -8.61
N ASN A 118 -17.69 -7.77 -9.84
CA ASN A 118 -17.29 -9.14 -10.13
C ASN A 118 -15.81 -9.44 -9.80
N SER A 119 -14.99 -8.42 -9.56
CA SER A 119 -13.60 -8.66 -9.14
C SER A 119 -13.59 -9.40 -7.81
N THR A 120 -12.78 -10.44 -7.66
CA THR A 120 -12.61 -11.15 -6.38
C THR A 120 -11.16 -11.15 -5.95
N ILE A 121 -10.91 -11.46 -4.67
CA ILE A 121 -9.54 -11.59 -4.19
C ILE A 121 -8.88 -12.85 -4.74
N GLU A 122 -9.64 -13.92 -4.89
CA GLU A 122 -9.20 -15.19 -5.46
C GLU A 122 -8.70 -15.01 -6.89
N GLU A 123 -9.46 -14.30 -7.74
CA GLU A 123 -9.02 -13.97 -9.11
C GLU A 123 -7.75 -13.13 -9.14
N LEU A 124 -7.60 -12.22 -8.17
CA LEU A 124 -6.42 -11.39 -8.03
C LEU A 124 -5.19 -12.25 -7.67
N LEU A 125 -5.34 -13.16 -6.70
CA LEU A 125 -4.32 -14.10 -6.26
C LEU A 125 -3.93 -15.09 -7.36
N GLU A 126 -4.89 -15.59 -8.13
CA GLU A 126 -4.64 -16.48 -9.26
C GLU A 126 -3.72 -15.82 -10.30
N LYS A 127 -3.96 -14.53 -10.61
CA LYS A 127 -3.15 -13.75 -11.55
C LYS A 127 -1.70 -13.54 -11.07
N LEU A 128 -1.41 -13.70 -9.77
CA LEU A 128 -0.05 -13.54 -9.24
C LEU A 128 0.91 -14.64 -9.70
N GLY A 129 0.44 -15.81 -10.13
CA GLY A 129 1.37 -16.85 -10.58
C GLY A 129 2.03 -16.57 -11.94
N LYS A 130 1.79 -15.39 -12.55
CA LYS A 130 2.63 -14.87 -13.64
C LYS A 130 4.06 -14.53 -13.18
N TYR A 131 4.28 -14.29 -11.88
CA TYR A 131 5.56 -13.91 -11.29
C TYR A 131 6.46 -15.13 -10.98
N GLY A 132 6.67 -16.00 -11.98
CA GLY A 132 7.20 -17.36 -11.81
C GLY A 132 8.58 -17.53 -11.16
N ASP A 133 9.38 -16.46 -10.99
CA ASP A 133 10.69 -16.53 -10.31
C ASP A 133 11.02 -15.26 -9.48
N SER A 134 10.00 -14.53 -9.03
CA SER A 134 10.19 -13.24 -8.34
C SER A 134 10.32 -13.40 -6.83
N ARG A 135 11.32 -14.16 -6.37
CA ARG A 135 11.51 -14.47 -4.93
C ARG A 135 11.81 -13.26 -4.05
N ASP A 136 12.24 -12.14 -4.64
CA ASP A 136 12.49 -10.88 -3.93
C ASP A 136 11.26 -9.93 -3.98
N LEU A 137 10.17 -10.33 -4.65
CA LEU A 137 8.97 -9.50 -4.86
C LEU A 137 7.92 -9.75 -3.78
N THR A 138 7.52 -8.67 -3.11
CA THR A 138 6.35 -8.63 -2.22
C THR A 138 5.16 -8.07 -2.99
N ILE A 139 3.99 -8.65 -2.76
CA ILE A 139 2.72 -8.12 -3.30
C ILE A 139 1.98 -7.43 -2.16
N ALA A 140 1.66 -6.15 -2.34
CA ALA A 140 0.82 -5.39 -1.42
C ALA A 140 -0.55 -5.17 -2.06
N ILE A 141 -1.60 -5.74 -1.44
CA ILE A 141 -2.96 -5.72 -1.96
C ILE A 141 -3.82 -4.77 -1.14
N GLN A 142 -4.23 -3.67 -1.76
CA GLN A 142 -5.21 -2.76 -1.18
C GLN A 142 -6.61 -3.35 -1.37
N ILE A 143 -7.33 -3.58 -0.28
CA ILE A 143 -8.75 -3.96 -0.32
C ILE A 143 -9.57 -2.67 -0.25
N ASN A 144 -10.22 -2.31 -1.35
CA ASN A 144 -11.02 -1.11 -1.45
C ASN A 144 -12.51 -1.47 -1.50
N ARG A 145 -12.98 -2.28 -0.55
CA ARG A 145 -14.37 -2.71 -0.42
C ARG A 145 -14.82 -2.60 1.03
N ALA A 146 -16.10 -2.33 1.23
CA ALA A 146 -16.69 -2.35 2.55
C ALA A 146 -16.84 -3.78 3.07
N GLY A 147 -16.79 -3.95 4.40
CA GLY A 147 -17.01 -5.22 5.07
C GLY A 147 -15.84 -5.69 5.91
N ASN A 148 -16.07 -6.78 6.64
CA ASN A 148 -15.04 -7.42 7.46
C ASN A 148 -14.16 -8.28 6.56
N TRP A 149 -12.86 -8.08 6.63
CA TRP A 149 -11.88 -8.79 5.81
C TRP A 149 -10.92 -9.59 6.70
N ASN A 150 -10.69 -10.86 6.37
CA ASN A 150 -9.76 -11.73 7.09
C ASN A 150 -9.07 -12.67 6.09
N PRO A 151 -7.73 -12.58 5.93
CA PRO A 151 -6.99 -13.41 4.97
C PRO A 151 -6.88 -14.87 5.41
N ASN A 152 -7.07 -15.20 6.69
CA ASN A 152 -6.88 -16.57 7.19
C ASN A 152 -7.91 -17.57 6.64
N SER A 153 -9.03 -17.10 6.08
CA SER A 153 -9.99 -17.97 5.39
C SER A 153 -9.64 -18.24 3.92
N LEU A 154 -8.67 -17.51 3.36
CA LEU A 154 -8.26 -17.64 1.97
C LEU A 154 -7.48 -18.93 1.78
N LYS A 155 -7.63 -19.54 0.59
CA LYS A 155 -6.89 -20.73 0.19
C LYS A 155 -6.10 -20.44 -1.07
N LEU A 156 -4.81 -20.75 -1.03
CA LEU A 156 -3.98 -20.78 -2.22
C LEU A 156 -4.12 -22.13 -2.91
N SER A 157 -4.50 -22.11 -4.19
CA SER A 157 -4.52 -23.31 -5.04
C SER A 157 -3.12 -23.78 -5.44
N ARG A 158 -2.09 -22.95 -5.25
CA ARG A 158 -0.68 -23.25 -5.57
C ARG A 158 0.29 -22.45 -4.70
N LYS A 159 1.51 -22.95 -4.55
CA LYS A 159 2.62 -22.19 -3.97
C LYS A 159 3.04 -21.08 -4.93
N LEU A 160 3.18 -19.85 -4.43
CA LEU A 160 3.67 -18.71 -5.20
C LEU A 160 5.14 -18.44 -4.84
N PRO A 161 6.05 -18.27 -5.83
CA PRO A 161 7.46 -18.00 -5.59
C PRO A 161 7.70 -16.49 -5.33
N LEU A 162 6.97 -15.93 -4.36
CA LEU A 162 7.03 -14.53 -3.96
C LEU A 162 7.74 -14.41 -2.60
N ASN A 163 8.24 -13.22 -2.29
CA ASN A 163 8.79 -12.93 -0.96
C ASN A 163 7.68 -12.93 0.10
N GLY A 164 6.55 -12.27 -0.20
CA GLY A 164 5.43 -12.15 0.71
C GLY A 164 4.17 -11.60 0.05
N ILE A 165 3.02 -11.79 0.70
CA ILE A 165 1.75 -11.17 0.29
C ILE A 165 1.14 -10.48 1.50
N TRP A 166 0.86 -9.21 1.34
CA TRP A 166 0.33 -8.35 2.38
C TRP A 166 -1.00 -7.77 1.93
N PHE A 167 -1.89 -7.54 2.90
CA PHE A 167 -3.19 -6.94 2.63
C PHE A 167 -3.40 -5.74 3.53
N PHE A 168 -4.00 -4.69 3.00
CA PHE A 168 -4.35 -3.51 3.80
C PHE A 168 -5.62 -2.86 3.30
N HIS A 169 -6.37 -2.26 4.21
CA HIS A 169 -7.62 -1.59 3.89
C HIS A 169 -7.96 -0.51 4.92
N ALA A 170 -8.80 0.43 4.53
CA ALA A 170 -9.39 1.36 5.48
C ALA A 170 -10.41 0.61 6.35
N SER A 171 -10.33 0.77 7.67
CA SER A 171 -11.34 0.26 8.62
C SER A 171 -12.38 1.31 9.01
N ALA A 172 -12.13 2.58 8.67
CA ALA A 172 -13.06 3.68 8.84
C ALA A 172 -13.42 4.33 7.48
N GLU A 173 -14.67 4.78 7.31
CA GLU A 173 -15.17 5.37 6.05
C GLU A 173 -14.43 6.65 5.65
N ASP A 174 -14.04 7.45 6.63
CA ASP A 174 -13.22 8.67 6.46
C ASP A 174 -11.73 8.36 6.20
N GLN A 175 -11.37 7.07 6.15
CA GLN A 175 -10.01 6.57 6.04
C GLN A 175 -9.11 7.13 7.15
N SER A 176 -9.64 7.40 8.34
CA SER A 176 -8.83 7.80 9.50
C SER A 176 -8.09 6.62 10.13
N LYS A 177 -8.53 5.39 9.84
CA LYS A 177 -7.95 4.14 10.32
C LYS A 177 -7.80 3.09 9.23
N PHE A 178 -6.78 2.27 9.38
CA PHE A 178 -6.45 1.20 8.46
C PHE A 178 -6.10 -0.07 9.22
N ILE A 179 -6.40 -1.22 8.63
CA ILE A 179 -5.89 -2.51 9.06
C ILE A 179 -4.87 -2.98 8.04
N ILE A 180 -3.72 -3.45 8.51
CA ILE A 180 -2.75 -4.20 7.72
C ILE A 180 -2.63 -5.61 8.27
N TRP A 181 -2.64 -6.57 7.37
CA TRP A 181 -2.34 -7.96 7.63
C TRP A 181 -0.91 -8.21 7.19
N GLY A 182 -0.13 -8.88 8.05
CA GLY A 182 1.29 -9.18 7.85
C GLY A 182 1.59 -10.02 6.61
N ASP A 183 2.69 -10.75 6.63
CA ASP A 183 3.06 -11.57 5.49
C ASP A 183 2.24 -12.86 5.46
N TRP A 184 1.09 -12.82 4.80
CA TRP A 184 0.16 -13.94 4.71
C TRP A 184 0.77 -15.22 4.13
N LEU A 185 1.85 -15.13 3.34
CA LEU A 185 2.53 -16.32 2.82
C LEU A 185 3.39 -17.03 3.87
N ASN A 186 3.89 -16.29 4.86
CA ASN A 186 4.92 -16.77 5.78
C ASN A 186 4.46 -16.78 7.26
N ASP A 187 3.39 -16.06 7.59
CA ASP A 187 2.83 -15.94 8.93
C ASP A 187 1.64 -16.88 9.12
N GLU A 188 1.68 -17.75 10.15
CA GLU A 188 0.57 -18.64 10.52
C GLU A 188 0.29 -18.58 12.03
N PRO A 189 -0.87 -18.02 12.48
CA PRO A 189 -1.86 -17.29 11.70
C PRO A 189 -1.36 -15.89 11.28
N CYS A 190 -1.87 -15.38 10.17
CA CYS A 190 -1.62 -14.00 9.75
C CYS A 190 -2.50 -13.06 10.60
N VAL A 191 -1.87 -12.18 11.38
CA VAL A 191 -2.58 -11.26 12.30
C VAL A 191 -2.76 -9.89 11.66
N GLY A 192 -3.96 -9.34 11.80
CA GLY A 192 -4.29 -7.99 11.39
C GLY A 192 -4.00 -6.99 12.51
N LEU A 193 -3.34 -5.90 12.17
CA LEU A 193 -3.05 -4.79 13.08
C LEU A 193 -3.74 -3.53 12.57
N GLU A 194 -4.55 -2.90 13.43
CA GLU A 194 -5.15 -1.59 13.15
C GLU A 194 -4.16 -0.47 13.50
N PHE A 195 -4.09 0.53 12.65
CA PHE A 195 -3.34 1.76 12.88
C PHE A 195 -4.12 3.00 12.44
N ASP A 196 -3.85 4.11 13.12
CA ASP A 196 -4.36 5.41 12.73
C ASP A 196 -3.57 5.96 11.55
N TYR A 197 -4.27 6.59 10.62
CA TYR A 197 -3.63 7.41 9.59
C TYR A 197 -2.73 8.46 10.27
N PRO A 198 -1.48 8.64 9.83
CA PRO A 198 -0.57 9.59 10.45
C PRO A 198 -1.20 10.98 10.61
N LYS A 199 -1.26 11.46 11.85
CA LYS A 199 -1.72 12.82 12.17
C LYS A 199 -0.51 13.76 12.21
N PRO A 200 -0.65 15.02 11.74
CA PRO A 200 0.38 16.02 11.96
C PRO A 200 0.65 16.15 13.46
N LEU A 201 1.92 16.25 13.85
CA LEU A 201 2.29 16.54 15.24
C LEU A 201 1.62 17.87 15.64
N GLY A 202 0.72 17.83 16.63
CA GLY A 202 0.16 19.03 17.27
C GLY A 202 -1.30 19.38 16.98
N ILE A 203 -2.07 18.54 16.27
CA ILE A 203 -3.52 18.76 16.11
C ILE A 203 -4.29 17.63 16.82
N LEU A 204 -4.77 17.95 18.03
CA LEU A 204 -5.86 17.22 18.69
C LEU A 204 -7.17 17.75 18.09
N PHE A 205 -7.99 16.84 17.56
CA PHE A 205 -9.41 17.13 17.28
C PHE A 205 -10.21 16.95 18.57
#